data_AF-A0A3S9MMW7-F1
#
_entry.id   AF-A0A3S9MMW7-F1
#
_cell.length_a   1.000
_cell.length_b   1.000
_cell.length_c   1.000
_cell.angle_alpha   90.00
_cell.angle_beta   90.00
_cell.angle_gamma   90.00
#
_symmetry.space_group_name_H-M   'P 1'
#
loop_
_entity.id
_entity.type
_entity.pdbx_description
1 polymer ?
#
loop_
_entity_poly.entity_id
_entity_poly.type
_entity_poly.pdbx_seq_one_letter_code
_entity_poly.pdbx_strand_id
1 'polypeptide(L)' 'MDRKAAVFALSERLTGVQVTEELLAEAVYRVGEVPEEPAEEWESVTVDITDARGERTYVELRRDQL' A
#
# COMPACT_ATOMS: atom_id res chain seq x y z
N MET A 1 18.35 -11.12 -5.11
CA MET A 1 17.00 -10.76 -5.59
C MET A 1 16.61 -9.48 -4.90
N ASP A 2 16.18 -8.47 -5.65
CA ASP A 2 15.65 -7.24 -5.06
C ASP A 2 14.29 -7.55 -4.41
N ARG A 3 14.20 -7.38 -3.07
CA ARG A 3 13.00 -7.72 -2.30
C ARG A 3 11.80 -6.88 -2.74
N LYS A 4 12.03 -5.62 -3.14
CA LYS A 4 10.98 -4.69 -3.56
C LYS A 4 10.42 -5.12 -4.92
N ALA A 5 11.29 -5.50 -5.85
CA ALA A 5 10.89 -6.06 -7.14
C ALA A 5 10.06 -7.35 -6.98
N ALA A 6 10.43 -8.22 -6.04
CA ALA A 6 9.66 -9.44 -5.76
C ALA A 6 8.25 -9.16 -5.23
N VAL A 7 8.10 -8.13 -4.37
CA VAL A 7 6.79 -7.70 -3.86
C VAL A 7 5.94 -7.11 -4.99
N PHE A 8 6.50 -6.28 -5.88
CA PHE A 8 5.76 -5.75 -7.02
C PHE A 8 5.28 -6.84 -7.97
N ALA A 9 6.14 -7.81 -8.31
CA ALA A 9 5.77 -8.93 -9.16
C ALA A 9 4.67 -9.82 -8.53
N LEU A 10 4.69 -9.98 -7.20
CA LEU A 10 3.65 -10.71 -6.48
C LEU A 10 2.32 -9.93 -6.49
N SER A 11 2.36 -8.62 -6.24
CA SER A 11 1.17 -7.77 -6.27
C SER A 11 0.53 -7.74 -7.66
N GLU A 12 1.33 -7.68 -8.72
CA GLU A 12 0.85 -7.78 -10.11
C GLU A 12 0.16 -9.12 -10.36
N ARG A 13 0.76 -10.24 -9.93
CA ARG A 13 0.15 -11.57 -10.08
C ARG A 13 -1.17 -11.71 -9.32
N LEU A 14 -1.29 -11.08 -8.14
CA LEU A 14 -2.46 -11.21 -7.27
C LEU A 14 -3.61 -10.28 -7.65
N THR A 15 -3.30 -9.09 -8.17
CA THR A 15 -4.30 -8.04 -8.45
C THR A 15 -4.49 -7.76 -9.94
N GLY A 16 -3.58 -8.23 -10.79
CA GLY A 16 -3.51 -7.86 -12.22
C GLY A 16 -3.00 -6.44 -12.47
N VAL A 17 -2.60 -5.71 -11.43
CA VAL A 17 -2.12 -4.32 -11.53
C VAL A 17 -0.60 -4.28 -11.55
N GLN A 18 -0.04 -3.83 -12.67
CA GLN A 18 1.39 -3.63 -12.85
C GLN A 18 1.80 -2.22 -12.42
N VAL A 19 2.81 -2.12 -11.54
CA VAL A 19 3.40 -0.84 -11.14
C VAL A 19 4.57 -0.54 -12.08
N THR A 20 4.44 0.50 -12.92
CA THR A 20 5.49 0.96 -13.83
C THR A 20 6.16 2.23 -13.32
N GLU A 21 7.33 2.58 -13.86
CA GLU A 21 8.00 3.84 -13.54
C GLU A 21 7.14 5.05 -13.92
N GLU A 22 6.42 5.00 -15.04
CA GLU A 22 5.51 6.06 -15.46
C GLU A 22 4.34 6.22 -14.47
N LEU A 23 3.77 5.10 -14.01
CA LEU A 23 2.71 5.11 -13.00
C LEU A 23 3.19 5.68 -11.66
N LEU A 24 4.43 5.39 -11.28
CA LEU A 24 5.06 5.99 -10.09
C LEU A 24 5.37 7.48 -10.27
N ALA A 25 5.75 7.90 -11.47
CA ALA A 25 6.03 9.31 -11.78
C ALA A 25 4.78 10.19 -11.69
N GLU A 26 3.61 9.63 -12.03
CA GLU A 26 2.32 10.34 -11.96
C GLU A 26 1.57 10.11 -10.63
N ALA A 27 2.02 9.18 -9.79
CA ALA A 27 1.38 8.88 -8.53
C ALA A 27 1.50 10.04 -7.52
N VAL A 28 0.35 10.52 -7.03
CA VAL A 28 0.31 11.41 -5.87
C VAL A 28 0.53 10.57 -4.62
N TYR A 29 1.78 10.42 -4.21
CA TYR A 29 2.11 9.78 -2.95
C TYR A 29 1.97 10.79 -1.80
N ARG A 30 1.27 10.38 -0.74
CA ARG A 30 1.39 11.03 0.57
C ARG A 30 2.54 10.33 1.27
N VAL A 31 3.69 11.00 1.42
CA VAL A 31 4.77 10.48 2.27
C VAL A 31 4.27 10.52 3.71
N GLY A 32 3.78 9.39 4.21
CA GLY A 32 3.82 9.15 5.65
C GLY A 32 5.26 8.85 6.03
N GLU A 33 5.71 9.30 7.21
CA GLU A 33 6.98 8.86 7.77
C GLU A 33 6.95 7.34 7.87
N VAL A 34 7.68 6.67 6.99
CA VAL A 34 7.94 5.24 7.09
C VAL A 34 9.12 5.11 8.05
N PRO A 35 8.93 4.58 9.27
CA PRO A 35 10.04 4.39 10.19
C PRO A 35 11.10 3.47 9.57
N GLU A 36 12.37 3.77 9.83
CA GLU A 36 13.52 3.03 9.26
C GLU A 36 13.48 1.54 9.61
N GLU A 37 12.92 1.21 10.77
CA GLU A 37 12.62 -0.16 11.18
C GLU A 37 11.09 -0.35 11.27
N PRO A 38 10.54 -1.42 10.68
CA PRO A 38 9.16 -1.79 10.93
C PRO A 38 9.02 -2.06 12.43
N ALA A 39 8.01 -1.48 13.07
CA ALA A 39 7.65 -1.88 14.43
C ALA A 39 7.49 -3.40 14.48
N GLU A 40 8.11 -4.05 15.48
CA GLU A 40 8.05 -5.52 15.63
C GLU A 40 6.60 -6.02 15.68
N GLU A 41 5.69 -5.17 16.15
CA GLU A 41 4.26 -5.41 16.17
C GLU A 41 3.50 -4.22 15.57
N TRP A 42 2.49 -4.52 14.75
CA TRP A 42 1.53 -3.53 14.26
C TRP A 42 0.24 -3.62 15.06
N GLU A 43 -0.27 -2.48 15.52
CA GLU A 43 -1.52 -2.41 16.29
C GLU A 43 -2.75 -2.37 15.38
N SER A 44 -2.66 -1.65 14.27
CA SER A 44 -3.74 -1.51 13.29
C SER A 44 -3.22 -1.13 11.90
N VAL A 45 -4.04 -1.41 10.89
CA VAL A 45 -3.84 -1.03 9.49
C VAL A 45 -5.02 -0.16 9.07
N THR A 46 -4.75 1.07 8.64
CA THR A 46 -5.78 1.94 8.06
C THR A 46 -5.71 1.91 6.54
N VAL A 47 -6.83 1.56 5.91
CA VAL A 47 -7.05 1.68 4.46
C VAL A 47 -7.90 2.91 4.23
N ASP A 48 -7.33 3.94 3.62
CA ASP A 48 -8.02 5.16 3.24
C ASP A 48 -7.81 5.41 1.74
N ILE A 49 -8.81 5.05 0.94
CA ILE A 49 -8.75 5.10 -0.52
C ILE A 49 -9.87 6.01 -1.00
N THR A 50 -9.52 7.07 -1.73
CA THR A 50 -10.48 7.86 -2.49
C THR A 50 -10.38 7.48 -3.96
N ASP A 51 -11.50 7.06 -4.55
CA ASP A 51 -11.54 6.69 -5.96
C ASP A 51 -11.55 7.92 -6.88
N ALA A 52 -11.50 7.69 -8.20
CA ALA A 52 -11.52 8.77 -9.20
C ALA A 52 -12.83 9.57 -9.23
N ARG A 53 -13.89 9.09 -8.57
CA ARG A 53 -15.19 9.77 -8.44
C ARG A 53 -15.28 10.59 -7.15
N GLY A 54 -14.25 10.54 -6.30
CA GLY A 54 -14.23 11.19 -5.00
C GLY A 54 -14.90 10.36 -3.89
N GLU A 55 -15.28 9.11 -4.14
CA GLU A 55 -15.85 8.23 -3.14
C GLU A 55 -14.75 7.68 -2.23
N ARG A 56 -14.93 7.82 -0.92
CA ARG A 56 -13.92 7.43 0.09
C ARG A 56 -14.29 6.10 0.72
N THR A 57 -13.39 5.13 0.60
CA THR A 57 -13.35 3.92 1.42
C THR A 57 -12.40 4.14 2.58
N TYR A 58 -12.91 4.08 3.81
CA TYR A 58 -12.11 4.17 5.04
C TYR A 58 -12.37 2.94 5.90
N VAL A 59 -11.31 2.18 6.21
CA VAL A 59 -11.36 0.99 7.06
C VAL A 59 -10.16 0.99 7.99
N GLU A 60 -10.39 0.81 9.28
CA GLU A 60 -9.36 0.48 10.26
C GLU A 60 -9.46 -1.01 10.58
N LEU A 61 -8.41 -1.77 10.28
CA LEU A 61 -8.26 -3.18 10.62
C LEU A 61 -7.37 -3.27 11.84
N ARG A 62 -7.87 -3.83 12.94
CA ARG A 62 -7.06 -4.09 14.13
C ARG A 62 -6.61 -5.54 14.18
N ARG A 63 -5.47 -5.79 14.82
CA ARG A 63 -4.89 -7.13 14.94
C ARG A 63 -5.83 -8.14 15.62
N ASP A 64 -6.69 -7.68 16.53
CA ASP A 64 -7.66 -8.50 17.28
C ASP A 64 -8.94 -8.83 16.49
N GLN A 65 -9.15 -8.23 15.32
CA GLN A 65 -10.34 -8.38 14.49
C GLN A 65 -10.12 -9.24 13.23
N LEU A 66 -8.92 -9.82 13.09
CA LEU A 66 -8.50 -10.72 12.02
C LEU A 66 -8.34 -12.15 12.54
#